data_AF-A0A3B0U6X9-F1
#
_entry.id   AF-A0A3B0U6X9-F1
#
_cell.length_a   1.000
_cell.length_b   1.000
_cell.length_c   1.000
_cell.angle_alpha   90.00
_cell.angle_beta   90.00
_cell.angle_gamma   90.00
#
_symmetry.space_group_name_H-M   'P 1'
#
loop_
_entity.id
_entity.type
_entity.pdbx_description
1 polymer ?
#
loop_
_entity_poly.entity_id
_entity_poly.type
_entity_poly.pdbx_seq_one_letter_code
_entity_poly.pdbx_strand_id
1 'polypeptide(L)'
;MKLKNLFFILALGFVIFSCKKDDSTDVVFDAAAQSLLDDEAIVEYLQTHYLNDVDGGIWTITNNETPLMGQVETQNVTKNDISYKLYYLKENEGSTISPSRADSVLTTYTGMLLDSTVF
;
A
#
# COMPACT_ATOMS: atom_id res chain seq x y z
N MET A 1 19.61 -12.02 60.91
CA MET A 1 19.49 -12.44 59.49
C MET A 1 20.41 -11.54 58.67
N LYS A 2 21.25 -12.11 57.81
CA LYS A 2 22.50 -11.50 57.33
C LYS A 2 22.27 -10.38 56.30
N LEU A 3 22.77 -9.18 56.59
CA LEU A 3 22.81 -8.00 55.70
C LEU A 3 23.56 -8.23 54.37
N LYS A 4 24.21 -9.40 54.23
CA LYS A 4 24.88 -9.85 53.01
C LYS A 4 23.90 -10.17 51.87
N ASN A 5 22.65 -10.51 52.17
CA ASN A 5 21.66 -10.89 51.15
C ASN A 5 20.87 -9.67 50.62
N LEU A 6 21.01 -8.50 51.25
CA LEU A 6 20.30 -7.27 50.85
C LEU A 6 20.95 -6.62 49.60
N PHE A 7 22.27 -6.70 49.47
CA PHE A 7 22.99 -6.23 48.29
C PHE A 7 22.60 -6.99 47.01
N PHE A 8 22.26 -8.28 47.13
CA PHE A 8 21.84 -9.11 46.00
C PHE A 8 20.48 -8.70 45.45
N ILE A 9 19.56 -8.26 46.31
CA ILE A 9 18.21 -7.81 45.92
C ILE A 9 18.28 -6.42 45.26
N LEU A 10 19.17 -5.54 45.74
CA LEU A 10 19.39 -4.22 45.14
C LEU A 10 20.07 -4.31 43.76
N ALA A 11 21.02 -5.25 43.60
CA ALA A 11 21.67 -5.52 42.32
C ALA A 11 20.71 -6.13 41.29
N LEU A 12 19.76 -6.97 41.73
CA LEU A 12 18.75 -7.59 40.86
C LEU A 12 17.66 -6.58 40.42
N GLY A 13 17.40 -5.55 41.22
CA GLY A 13 16.45 -4.47 40.89
C GLY A 13 16.91 -3.51 39.79
N PHE A 14 18.22 -3.38 39.55
CA PHE A 14 18.75 -2.52 38.47
C PHE A 14 18.64 -3.14 37.08
N VAL A 15 18.43 -4.46 36.98
CA VAL A 15 18.43 -5.19 35.69
C VAL A 15 17.09 -5.04 34.96
N ILE A 16 16.00 -4.71 35.65
CA ILE A 16 14.66 -4.55 35.07
C ILE A 16 14.36 -3.15 34.52
N PHE A 17 15.28 -2.18 34.66
CA PHE A 17 15.10 -0.82 34.11
C PHE A 17 15.87 -0.56 32.80
N SER A 18 16.57 -1.56 32.26
CA SER A 18 17.22 -1.44 30.95
C SER A 18 16.23 -1.72 29.81
N CYS A 19 15.12 -0.98 29.78
CA CYS A 19 14.47 -0.70 28.50
C CYS A 19 15.46 0.14 27.72
N LYS A 20 16.10 -0.43 26.70
CA LYS A 20 16.76 0.38 25.69
C LYS A 20 15.71 1.36 25.19
N LYS A 21 16.00 2.66 25.25
CA LYS A 21 15.31 3.58 24.37
C LYS A 21 15.71 3.10 22.98
N ASP A 22 14.79 2.44 22.28
CA ASP A 22 14.94 2.29 20.85
C ASP A 22 14.99 3.73 20.35
N ASP A 23 16.19 4.18 19.97
CA ASP A 23 16.38 5.38 19.17
C ASP A 23 15.84 5.07 17.76
N SER A 24 14.55 4.76 17.69
CA SER A 24 13.77 4.87 16.49
C SER A 24 13.77 6.36 16.20
N THR A 25 14.67 6.81 15.34
CA THR A 25 14.44 8.05 14.62
C THR A 25 13.07 7.91 13.99
N ASP A 26 12.07 8.57 14.57
CA ASP A 26 10.75 8.72 13.96
C ASP A 26 11.00 9.39 12.61
N VAL A 27 11.06 8.57 11.57
CA VAL A 27 11.13 9.07 10.20
C VAL A 27 9.78 9.73 9.98
N VAL A 28 9.76 11.06 9.99
CA VAL A 28 8.56 11.81 9.62
C VAL A 28 8.30 11.50 8.14
N PHE A 29 7.32 10.63 7.90
CA PHE A 29 6.93 10.24 6.56
C PHE A 29 6.11 11.36 5.93
N ASP A 30 6.65 11.96 4.86
CA ASP A 30 5.94 12.96 4.06
C ASP A 30 5.01 12.26 3.05
N ALA A 31 3.79 11.97 3.50
CA ALA A 31 2.78 11.32 2.68
C ALA A 31 2.38 12.15 1.44
N ALA A 32 2.50 13.48 1.51
CA ALA A 32 2.17 14.35 0.38
C ALA A 32 3.26 14.26 -0.70
N ALA A 33 4.53 14.33 -0.30
CA ALA A 33 5.63 14.09 -1.22
C ALA A 33 5.59 12.66 -1.81
N GLN A 34 5.31 11.65 -0.99
CA GLN A 34 5.20 10.27 -1.48
C GLN A 34 4.06 10.11 -2.50
N SER A 35 2.93 10.78 -2.30
CA SER A 35 1.80 10.69 -3.25
C SER A 35 2.14 11.16 -4.67
N LEU A 36 3.07 12.10 -4.81
CA LEU A 36 3.55 12.57 -6.11
C LEU A 36 4.47 11.54 -6.78
N LEU A 37 5.36 10.92 -6.01
CA LEU A 37 6.24 9.85 -6.49
C LEU A 37 5.44 8.62 -6.91
N ASP A 38 4.43 8.25 -6.12
CA ASP A 38 3.56 7.12 -6.40
C ASP A 38 2.71 7.38 -7.66
N ASP A 39 2.19 8.60 -7.87
CA ASP A 39 1.45 8.96 -9.09
C ASP A 39 2.35 8.84 -10.32
N GLU A 40 3.59 9.32 -10.26
CA GLU A 40 4.57 9.19 -11.35
C GLU A 40 4.86 7.71 -11.67
N ALA A 41 5.11 6.89 -10.64
CA ALA A 41 5.37 5.46 -10.80
C ALA A 41 4.17 4.70 -11.39
N ILE A 42 2.94 5.03 -10.97
CA ILE A 42 1.72 4.44 -11.51
C ILE A 42 1.52 4.86 -12.97
N VAL A 43 1.73 6.14 -13.30
CA VAL A 43 1.61 6.64 -14.68
C VAL A 43 2.63 5.95 -15.59
N GLU A 44 3.89 5.81 -15.17
CA GLU A 44 4.90 5.08 -15.92
C GLU A 44 4.51 3.60 -16.12
N TYR A 45 4.02 2.94 -15.07
CA TYR A 45 3.54 1.56 -15.16
C TYR A 45 2.41 1.43 -16.19
N LEU A 46 1.40 2.31 -16.14
CA LEU A 46 0.27 2.29 -17.07
C LEU A 46 0.67 2.64 -18.52
N GLN A 47 1.75 3.38 -18.73
CA GLN A 47 2.29 3.69 -20.07
C GLN A 47 3.10 2.54 -20.66
N THR A 48 3.69 1.70 -19.82
CA THR A 48 4.60 0.61 -20.22
C THR A 48 3.95 -0.77 -20.19
N HIS A 49 2.73 -0.88 -19.65
CA HIS A 49 1.98 -2.12 -19.53
C HIS A 49 0.63 -2.07 -20.23
N TYR A 50 0.15 -3.25 -20.63
CA TYR A 50 -1.16 -3.46 -21.26
C TYR A 50 -1.92 -4.59 -20.55
N LEU A 51 -3.26 -4.60 -20.66
CA LEU A 51 -4.08 -5.72 -20.23
C LEU A 51 -4.07 -6.80 -21.33
N ASN A 52 -3.70 -8.02 -20.97
CA ASN A 52 -3.73 -9.16 -21.87
C ASN A 52 -5.13 -9.80 -21.87
N ASP A 53 -5.87 -9.62 -22.96
CA ASP A 53 -7.24 -10.12 -23.09
C ASP A 53 -7.36 -11.66 -23.07
N VAL A 54 -6.26 -12.40 -23.22
CA VAL A 54 -6.27 -13.88 -23.25
C VAL A 54 -6.34 -14.45 -21.83
N ASP A 55 -5.62 -13.85 -20.88
CA ASP A 55 -5.52 -14.36 -19.51
C ASP A 55 -5.90 -13.35 -18.42
N GLY A 56 -6.19 -12.10 -18.79
CA GLY A 56 -6.54 -11.01 -17.88
C GLY A 56 -5.36 -10.47 -17.06
N GLY A 57 -4.13 -10.89 -17.37
CA GLY A 57 -2.92 -10.38 -16.73
C GLY A 57 -2.52 -9.00 -17.23
N ILE A 58 -1.71 -8.28 -16.46
CA ILE A 58 -1.07 -7.03 -16.90
C ILE A 58 0.37 -7.34 -17.30
N TRP A 59 0.72 -7.05 -18.55
CA TRP A 59 1.98 -7.46 -19.18
C TRP A 59 2.76 -6.24 -19.67
N THR A 60 4.08 -6.32 -19.67
CA THR A 60 4.93 -5.29 -20.29
C THR A 60 4.76 -5.29 -21.79
N ILE A 61 4.65 -4.10 -22.38
CA ILE A 61 4.57 -3.92 -23.83
C ILE A 61 5.89 -4.34 -24.47
N THR A 62 5.83 -5.21 -25.47
CA THR A 62 7.02 -5.67 -26.22
C THR A 62 6.89 -5.46 -27.72
N ASN A 63 5.68 -5.18 -28.21
CA ASN A 63 5.38 -4.89 -29.60
C ASN A 63 4.51 -3.62 -29.70
N ASN A 64 3.39 -3.70 -30.42
CA ASN A 64 2.45 -2.60 -30.63
C ASN A 64 1.17 -2.77 -29.80
N GLU A 65 1.26 -3.38 -28.61
CA GLU A 65 0.13 -3.46 -27.69
C GLU A 65 -0.29 -2.06 -27.21
N THR A 66 -1.57 -1.88 -26.90
CA THR A 66 -2.09 -0.56 -26.49
C THR A 66 -1.85 -0.34 -24.99
N PRO A 67 -1.18 0.74 -24.57
CA PRO A 67 -0.96 1.03 -23.16
C PRO A 67 -2.26 1.19 -22.37
N LEU A 68 -2.23 0.80 -21.10
CA LEU A 68 -3.35 1.00 -20.16
C LEU A 68 -3.66 2.49 -19.94
N MET A 69 -2.64 3.36 -19.97
CA MET A 69 -2.79 4.79 -19.70
C MET A 69 -3.82 5.48 -20.61
N GLY A 70 -4.00 5.00 -21.85
CA GLY A 70 -4.99 5.53 -22.79
C GLY A 70 -6.41 4.99 -22.60
N GLN A 71 -6.60 4.06 -21.68
CA GLN A 71 -7.84 3.29 -21.49
C GLN A 71 -8.44 3.47 -20.10
N VAL A 72 -7.61 3.79 -19.10
CA VAL A 72 -8.06 4.05 -17.74
C VAL A 72 -8.81 5.37 -17.62
N GLU A 73 -9.82 5.37 -16.76
CA GLU A 73 -10.45 6.58 -16.24
C GLU A 73 -9.72 7.04 -14.96
N THR A 74 -9.80 8.33 -14.64
CA THR A 74 -9.16 8.90 -13.43
C THR A 74 -10.22 9.50 -12.50
N GLN A 75 -10.16 9.13 -11.23
CA GLN A 75 -10.96 9.71 -10.16
C GLN A 75 -10.07 10.33 -9.08
N ASN A 76 -10.34 11.57 -8.70
CA ASN A 76 -9.66 12.20 -7.57
C ASN A 76 -10.27 11.72 -6.24
N VAL A 77 -9.43 11.23 -5.34
CA VAL A 77 -9.80 10.74 -4.01
C VAL A 77 -9.03 11.52 -2.96
N THR A 78 -9.71 12.14 -2.02
CA THR A 78 -9.06 12.89 -0.93
C THR A 78 -9.03 12.07 0.35
N LYS A 79 -7.85 11.94 0.96
CA LYS A 79 -7.65 11.29 2.27
C LYS A 79 -6.59 12.05 3.05
N ASN A 80 -6.87 12.38 4.31
CA ASN A 80 -5.97 13.13 5.19
C ASN A 80 -5.45 14.43 4.54
N ASP A 81 -6.35 15.18 3.91
CA ASP A 81 -6.05 16.44 3.19
C ASP A 81 -5.08 16.30 2.00
N ILE A 82 -4.78 15.07 1.57
CA ILE A 82 -3.98 14.77 0.37
C ILE A 82 -4.94 14.30 -0.75
N SER A 83 -4.76 14.85 -1.95
CA SER A 83 -5.53 14.46 -3.13
C SER A 83 -4.76 13.43 -3.95
N TYR A 84 -5.29 12.23 -4.06
CA TYR A 84 -4.75 11.11 -4.82
C TYR A 84 -5.53 10.94 -6.12
N LYS A 85 -4.87 10.42 -7.16
CA LYS A 85 -5.53 9.96 -8.38
C LYS A 85 -5.70 8.44 -8.33
N LEU A 86 -6.95 7.99 -8.44
CA LEU A 86 -7.31 6.60 -8.63
C LEU A 86 -7.52 6.36 -10.12
N TYR A 87 -6.70 5.49 -10.71
CA TYR A 87 -6.86 5.03 -12.08
C TYR A 87 -7.64 3.72 -12.08
N TYR A 88 -8.70 3.63 -12.88
CA TYR A 88 -9.50 2.41 -12.99
C TYR A 88 -9.87 2.14 -14.45
N LEU A 89 -9.88 0.85 -14.81
CA LEU A 89 -10.40 0.36 -16.09
C LEU A 89 -11.67 -0.43 -15.81
N LYS A 90 -12.73 -0.13 -16.55
CA LYS A 90 -14.01 -0.82 -16.42
C LYS A 90 -14.23 -1.77 -17.58
N GLU A 91 -13.94 -3.04 -17.34
CA GLU A 91 -14.16 -4.13 -18.31
C GLU A 91 -15.64 -4.45 -18.50
N ASN A 92 -16.40 -4.50 -17.40
CA ASN A 92 -17.81 -4.88 -17.39
C ASN A 92 -18.59 -4.02 -16.38
N GLU A 93 -19.73 -3.47 -16.81
CA GLU A 93 -20.65 -2.71 -15.95
C GLU A 93 -21.76 -3.61 -15.41
N GLY A 94 -21.99 -3.54 -14.09
CA GLY A 94 -23.10 -4.24 -13.45
C GLY A 94 -24.44 -3.56 -13.72
N SER A 95 -25.54 -4.33 -13.71
CA SER A 95 -26.88 -3.81 -14.02
C SER A 95 -27.81 -3.62 -12.82
N THR A 96 -27.35 -3.93 -11.61
CA THR A 96 -28.18 -3.97 -10.41
C THR A 96 -27.90 -2.77 -9.50
N ILE A 97 -27.73 -3.01 -8.20
CA ILE A 97 -27.53 -1.97 -7.20
C ILE A 97 -26.04 -1.72 -7.01
N SER A 98 -25.65 -0.45 -6.94
CA SER A 98 -24.33 -0.08 -6.43
C SER A 98 -24.34 -0.22 -4.90
N PRO A 99 -23.40 -0.95 -4.30
CA PRO A 99 -23.32 -1.08 -2.86
C PRO A 99 -23.01 0.27 -2.21
N SER A 100 -23.58 0.50 -1.04
CA SER A 100 -23.27 1.64 -0.16
C SER A 100 -22.12 1.29 0.80
N ARG A 101 -21.63 2.29 1.55
CA ARG A 101 -20.52 2.10 2.51
C ARG A 101 -20.79 1.07 3.61
N ALA A 102 -22.06 0.80 3.93
CA ALA A 102 -22.45 -0.12 5.00
C ALA A 102 -22.80 -1.52 4.48
N ASP A 103 -22.83 -1.72 3.15
CA ASP A 103 -23.23 -2.98 2.54
C ASP A 103 -22.06 -3.96 2.48
N SER A 104 -22.35 -5.24 2.72
CA SER A 104 -21.40 -6.32 2.49
C SER A 104 -21.35 -6.67 1.01
N VAL A 105 -20.13 -6.85 0.49
CA VAL A 105 -19.89 -7.29 -0.89
C VAL A 105 -19.18 -8.64 -0.91
N LEU A 106 -19.52 -9.48 -1.90
CA LEU A 106 -18.77 -10.70 -2.20
C LEU A 106 -17.88 -10.42 -3.41
N THR A 107 -16.57 -10.52 -3.23
CA THR A 107 -15.58 -10.15 -4.24
C THR A 107 -14.55 -11.23 -4.45
N THR A 108 -14.10 -11.41 -5.69
CA THR A 108 -12.87 -12.13 -6.03
C THR A 108 -11.88 -11.09 -6.54
N TYR A 109 -10.67 -11.05 -6.00
CA TYR A 109 -9.64 -10.08 -6.39
C TYR A 109 -8.23 -10.68 -6.32
N THR A 110 -7.26 -10.00 -6.91
CA THR A 110 -5.83 -10.29 -6.78
C THR A 110 -5.09 -8.97 -6.63
N GLY A 111 -4.28 -8.86 -5.57
CA GLY A 111 -3.39 -7.71 -5.35
C GLY A 111 -2.02 -8.00 -5.94
N MET A 112 -1.42 -7.02 -6.63
CA MET A 112 -0.04 -7.10 -7.11
C MET A 112 0.67 -5.77 -6.94
N LEU A 113 1.96 -5.81 -6.66
CA LEU A 113 2.85 -4.66 -6.72
C LEU A 113 3.17 -4.31 -8.18
N LEU A 114 3.78 -3.14 -8.42
CA LEU A 114 4.19 -2.71 -9.77
C LEU A 114 5.27 -3.60 -10.40
N ASP A 115 5.92 -4.46 -9.61
CA ASP A 115 6.86 -5.49 -10.08
C ASP A 115 6.20 -6.86 -10.32
N SER A 116 4.88 -6.91 -10.33
CA SER A 116 4.06 -8.13 -10.47
C SER A 116 4.11 -9.11 -9.29
N THR A 117 4.71 -8.75 -8.16
CA THR A 117 4.65 -9.58 -6.93
C THR A 117 3.23 -9.57 -6.37
N VAL A 118 2.60 -10.75 -6.28
CA VAL A 118 1.24 -10.95 -5.74
C VAL A 118 1.26 -10.99 -4.21
N PHE A 119 0.27 -10.36 -3.56
CA PHE A 119 0.09 -10.33 -2.10
C PHE A 119 -1.37 -10.53 -1.66
#